data_AF-A0A9D2LWX6-F1
#
_entry.id   AF-A0A9D2LWX6-F1
#
_cell.length_a   1.000
_cell.length_b   1.000
_cell.length_c   1.000
_cell.angle_alpha   90.00
_cell.angle_beta   90.00
_cell.angle_gamma   90.00
#
_symmetry.space_group_name_H-M   'P 1'
#
loop_
_entity.id
_entity.type
_entity.pdbx_description
1 polymer ?
#
loop_
_entity_poly.entity_id
_entity_poly.type
_entity_poly.pdbx_seq_one_letter_code
_entity_poly.pdbx_strand_id
1 'polypeptide(L)'
;MAKFPFTNFFDVNGNGKMDFSEELLAMKVFEDALPEDEVASYDELDSDWDGLGDDGLDDGLEDEFSEDAGLEYTDSPIDPTLCLYSSDFADDLNDDDHDIWNDPDEEVLWDKPQKEPEETPVAYLTFSVESQEERYAKQGIRREDYPNQRTYDAACELADLRKGEGYVPQNSTHQKEMEKRQFILSGGCVAAQYLTVSCGFLYAQAVKENFQLPIELPHEDTEPVTHLDDLFLDLAEEDPALAVRVWAWIVKEFGPYPQHMDDIWMPFNGLLCMTDRFPPEFQEIAVEELCANENFRRGLLEESPEFPDVGGYIAYALEQGKEEQAAALLRAALKNPHGKGTKYEELVKSISLHMIEWRQPEPWEAMERVIFPILEGFPDKRTQRLLPQWREEVTKRIQGLRPRSVPTYADPLAKTDRTVYTFCGVRFPQWQRVYYYRTEDESLTVGDKVLVPGRDGPTPAEVVSIEKHRRDTAPYPVDRAKFVVGRQGSK
;
A
#
# COMPACT_ATOMS: atom_id res chain seq x y z
N MET A 1 -31.49 -16.52 23.35
CA MET A 1 -30.12 -16.33 23.86
C MET A 1 -30.09 -16.71 25.32
N ALA A 2 -29.47 -17.84 25.66
CA ALA A 2 -29.30 -18.26 27.04
C ALA A 2 -28.17 -17.43 27.68
N LYS A 3 -28.47 -16.69 28.76
CA LYS A 3 -27.44 -16.11 29.64
C LYS A 3 -26.91 -17.23 30.54
N PHE A 4 -25.67 -17.63 30.33
CA PHE A 4 -24.99 -18.61 31.18
C PHE A 4 -24.61 -17.99 32.54
N PRO A 5 -24.81 -18.68 33.68
CA PRO A 5 -24.61 -18.12 35.02
C PRO A 5 -23.19 -18.37 35.56
N PHE A 6 -22.14 -18.11 34.77
CA PHE A 6 -20.74 -18.43 35.15
C PHE A 6 -19.80 -17.23 35.15
N THR A 7 -20.32 -16.01 35.27
CA THR A 7 -19.51 -14.77 35.16
C THR A 7 -18.47 -14.58 36.27
N ASN A 8 -18.50 -15.37 37.36
CA ASN A 8 -17.59 -15.19 38.49
C ASN A 8 -16.60 -16.34 38.70
N PHE A 9 -16.60 -17.37 37.84
CA PHE A 9 -15.73 -18.55 38.06
C PHE A 9 -14.31 -18.37 37.51
N PHE A 10 -14.14 -17.51 36.50
CA PHE A 10 -12.88 -17.23 35.82
C PHE A 10 -12.41 -15.78 35.96
N ASP A 11 -13.08 -15.00 36.82
CA ASP A 11 -12.67 -13.65 37.20
C ASP A 11 -11.52 -13.74 38.23
N VAL A 12 -10.34 -14.11 37.74
CA VAL A 12 -9.13 -14.35 38.54
C VAL A 12 -8.64 -13.03 39.15
N ASN A 13 -8.88 -11.92 38.46
CA ASN A 13 -8.50 -10.59 38.92
C ASN A 13 -9.58 -9.90 39.80
N GLY A 14 -10.81 -10.45 39.88
CA GLY A 14 -11.89 -10.03 40.78
C GLY A 14 -12.57 -8.72 40.39
N ASN A 15 -12.44 -8.28 39.14
CA ASN A 15 -12.92 -6.98 38.68
C ASN A 15 -14.37 -7.02 38.13
N GLY A 16 -14.99 -8.21 38.08
CA GLY A 16 -16.35 -8.44 37.59
C GLY A 16 -16.49 -8.36 36.06
N LYS A 17 -15.38 -8.32 35.32
CA LYS A 17 -15.31 -8.29 33.85
C LYS A 17 -14.29 -9.32 33.37
N MET A 18 -14.69 -10.12 32.39
CA MET A 18 -13.84 -11.13 31.79
C MET A 18 -12.82 -10.48 30.86
N ASP A 19 -11.52 -10.71 31.11
CA ASP A 19 -10.44 -10.32 30.20
C ASP A 19 -10.02 -11.48 29.27
N PHE A 20 -9.22 -11.18 28.25
CA PHE A 20 -8.82 -12.16 27.23
C PHE A 20 -8.07 -13.37 27.81
N SER A 21 -7.32 -13.18 28.91
CA SER A 21 -6.59 -14.26 29.57
C SER A 21 -7.53 -15.18 30.36
N GLU A 22 -8.57 -14.61 30.95
CA GLU A 22 -9.64 -15.32 31.66
C GLU A 22 -10.56 -16.08 30.69
N GLU A 23 -10.80 -15.53 29.49
CA GLU A 23 -11.53 -16.17 28.40
C GLU A 23 -10.78 -17.38 27.83
N LEU A 24 -9.45 -17.28 27.69
CA LEU A 24 -8.56 -18.38 27.31
C LEU A 24 -8.53 -19.51 28.36
N LEU A 25 -8.56 -19.15 29.65
CA LEU A 25 -8.63 -20.12 30.74
C LEU A 25 -9.97 -20.86 30.74
N ALA A 26 -11.07 -20.14 30.49
CA ALA A 26 -12.40 -20.73 30.40
C ALA A 26 -12.52 -21.71 29.22
N MET A 27 -11.98 -21.35 28.04
CA MET A 27 -11.91 -22.25 26.88
C MET A 27 -11.13 -23.53 27.17
N LYS A 28 -9.97 -23.41 27.82
CA LYS A 28 -9.12 -24.56 28.16
C LYS A 28 -9.77 -25.54 29.14
N VAL A 29 -10.54 -25.03 30.11
CA VAL A 29 -11.31 -25.89 31.04
C VAL A 29 -12.47 -26.59 30.33
N PHE A 30 -13.05 -25.98 29.29
CA PHE A 30 -14.08 -26.64 28.47
C PHE A 30 -13.51 -27.72 27.54
N GLU A 31 -12.31 -27.50 26.99
CA GLU A 31 -11.59 -28.48 26.18
C GLU A 31 -11.15 -29.70 27.02
N ASP A 32 -10.66 -29.46 28.24
CA ASP A 32 -10.24 -30.53 29.18
C ASP A 32 -11.43 -31.30 29.81
N ALA A 33 -12.66 -30.76 29.73
CA ALA A 33 -13.87 -31.38 30.30
C ALA A 33 -14.62 -32.28 29.30
N LEU A 34 -14.19 -32.35 28.04
CA LEU A 34 -14.73 -33.29 27.06
C LEU A 34 -14.04 -34.65 27.21
N PRO A 35 -14.77 -35.76 27.35
CA PRO A 35 -14.16 -37.07 27.48
C PRO A 35 -13.40 -37.45 26.21
N GLU A 36 -12.12 -37.79 26.36
CA GLU A 36 -11.29 -38.46 25.36
C GLU A 36 -11.85 -39.87 25.10
N ASP A 37 -12.78 -40.00 24.14
CA ASP A 37 -12.92 -41.15 23.24
C ASP A 37 -14.24 -41.04 22.44
N GLU A 38 -14.17 -40.48 21.24
CA GLU A 38 -14.80 -41.04 20.04
C GLU A 38 -14.10 -40.46 18.80
N VAL A 39 -13.12 -41.19 18.30
CA VAL A 39 -12.57 -40.99 16.95
C VAL A 39 -13.67 -41.32 15.95
N ALA A 40 -14.20 -40.31 15.27
CA ALA A 40 -14.97 -40.48 14.05
C ALA A 40 -14.19 -39.85 12.89
N SER A 41 -13.51 -40.69 12.12
CA SER A 41 -12.99 -40.34 10.80
C SER A 41 -14.16 -40.13 9.84
N TYR A 42 -14.19 -39.00 9.14
CA TYR A 42 -14.96 -38.83 7.90
C TYR A 42 -14.10 -38.05 6.90
N ASP A 43 -13.44 -38.82 6.04
CA ASP A 43 -13.18 -38.40 4.67
C ASP A 43 -14.50 -38.39 3.87
N GLU A 44 -14.56 -37.51 2.86
CA GLU A 44 -15.57 -37.38 1.80
C GLU A 44 -16.92 -36.75 2.20
N LEU A 45 -17.15 -35.48 1.82
CA LEU A 45 -18.00 -35.09 0.68
C LEU A 45 -18.12 -33.54 0.56
N ASP A 46 -17.79 -33.08 -0.65
CA ASP A 46 -18.40 -32.01 -1.44
C ASP A 46 -18.31 -30.54 -0.96
N SER A 47 -17.17 -29.93 -1.29
CA SER A 47 -17.17 -28.56 -1.82
C SER A 47 -17.73 -28.57 -3.25
N ASP A 48 -19.02 -28.29 -3.39
CA ASP A 48 -19.56 -27.71 -4.62
C ASP A 48 -18.90 -26.35 -4.83
N TRP A 49 -18.02 -26.26 -5.84
CA TRP A 49 -18.01 -25.24 -6.89
C TRP A 49 -16.64 -25.21 -7.56
N ASP A 50 -16.47 -26.00 -8.63
CA ASP A 50 -15.69 -25.63 -9.83
C ASP A 50 -15.77 -26.74 -10.89
N GLY A 51 -16.72 -26.57 -11.82
CA GLY A 51 -16.90 -27.41 -13.00
C GLY A 51 -16.51 -26.66 -14.28
N LEU A 52 -15.21 -26.75 -14.59
CA LEU A 52 -14.54 -26.96 -15.88
C LEU A 52 -15.31 -26.69 -17.21
N GLY A 53 -14.58 -26.11 -18.18
CA GLY A 53 -14.85 -26.37 -19.60
C GLY A 53 -14.09 -25.49 -20.59
N ASP A 54 -12.80 -25.72 -20.79
CA ASP A 54 -12.09 -25.42 -22.04
C ASP A 54 -11.60 -26.75 -22.62
N ASP A 55 -12.22 -27.22 -23.70
CA ASP A 55 -11.55 -27.78 -24.89
C ASP A 55 -12.58 -28.23 -25.95
N GLY A 56 -12.25 -27.95 -27.21
CA GLY A 56 -13.17 -28.04 -28.34
C GLY A 56 -13.16 -29.35 -29.12
N LEU A 57 -14.20 -29.52 -29.94
CA LEU A 57 -14.30 -30.35 -31.16
C LEU A 57 -15.40 -29.68 -32.02
N ASP A 58 -15.08 -29.12 -33.18
CA ASP A 58 -15.13 -29.76 -34.51
C ASP A 58 -16.52 -30.33 -34.87
N ASP A 59 -17.25 -29.63 -35.74
CA ASP A 59 -17.84 -30.21 -36.96
C ASP A 59 -18.68 -29.15 -37.70
N GLY A 60 -18.39 -29.02 -38.99
CA GLY A 60 -18.98 -28.02 -39.88
C GLY A 60 -20.44 -28.27 -40.23
N LEU A 61 -21.02 -27.31 -40.95
CA LEU A 61 -21.82 -27.55 -42.16
C LEU A 61 -22.05 -26.24 -42.91
N GLU A 62 -22.11 -26.40 -44.22
CA GLU A 62 -22.04 -25.42 -45.29
C GLU A 62 -23.36 -24.64 -45.56
N ASP A 63 -23.20 -23.60 -46.38
CA ASP A 63 -24.06 -23.20 -47.51
C ASP A 63 -25.06 -22.02 -47.43
N GLU A 64 -24.64 -20.99 -48.20
CA GLU A 64 -25.30 -20.34 -49.36
C GLU A 64 -26.36 -19.22 -49.24
N PHE A 65 -26.01 -18.13 -49.98
CA PHE A 65 -26.84 -17.18 -50.76
C PHE A 65 -27.81 -16.25 -49.98
N SER A 66 -27.99 -14.95 -50.27
CA SER A 66 -27.62 -14.07 -51.39
C SER A 66 -28.04 -12.61 -51.13
N GLU A 67 -27.25 -11.68 -51.67
CA GLU A 67 -27.60 -10.42 -52.37
C GLU A 67 -28.62 -9.37 -51.83
N ASP A 68 -28.09 -8.14 -51.76
CA ASP A 68 -28.65 -6.85 -52.19
C ASP A 68 -29.49 -5.98 -51.22
N ALA A 69 -28.88 -4.89 -50.73
CA ALA A 69 -29.25 -3.50 -51.10
C ALA A 69 -28.53 -2.50 -50.17
N GLY A 70 -27.88 -1.51 -50.78
CA GLY A 70 -26.96 -0.58 -50.11
C GLY A 70 -27.59 0.45 -49.17
N LEU A 71 -26.72 1.13 -48.42
CA LEU A 71 -26.52 2.59 -48.46
C LEU A 71 -25.41 2.98 -47.49
N GLU A 72 -24.58 3.92 -47.94
CA GLU A 72 -23.47 4.59 -47.25
C GLU A 72 -23.89 5.13 -45.88
N TYR A 73 -23.03 5.02 -44.85
CA TYR A 73 -22.64 6.12 -43.97
C TYR A 73 -21.44 5.72 -43.11
N THR A 74 -20.58 6.70 -42.89
CA THR A 74 -19.19 6.65 -42.46
C THR A 74 -18.96 6.34 -40.99
N ASP A 75 -17.89 5.59 -40.73
CA ASP A 75 -17.29 5.27 -39.43
C ASP A 75 -16.95 6.49 -38.55
N SER A 76 -17.21 6.34 -37.24
CA SER A 76 -16.41 6.93 -36.17
C SER A 76 -16.55 6.08 -34.91
N PRO A 77 -15.47 5.42 -34.43
CA PRO A 77 -15.51 4.59 -33.25
C PRO A 77 -15.53 5.44 -31.98
N ILE A 78 -16.47 5.06 -31.10
CA ILE A 78 -16.70 5.60 -29.77
C ILE A 78 -15.65 5.00 -28.83
N ASP A 79 -14.96 5.87 -28.10
CA ASP A 79 -14.10 5.55 -26.96
C ASP A 79 -14.96 5.66 -25.68
N PRO A 80 -15.19 4.57 -24.92
CA PRO A 80 -15.87 4.61 -23.64
C PRO A 80 -14.86 4.56 -22.49
N THR A 81 -14.89 5.58 -21.63
CA THR A 81 -14.79 5.54 -20.14
C THR A 81 -13.97 6.70 -19.56
N LEU A 82 -14.66 7.80 -19.25
CA LEU A 82 -14.28 8.76 -18.21
C LEU A 82 -15.55 9.11 -17.44
N CYS A 83 -15.74 8.50 -16.27
CA CYS A 83 -16.67 8.98 -15.24
C CYS A 83 -15.93 8.95 -13.90
N LEU A 84 -15.35 10.09 -13.55
CA LEU A 84 -15.04 10.48 -12.17
C LEU A 84 -15.98 11.64 -11.81
N TYR A 85 -16.49 11.61 -10.58
CA TYR A 85 -16.97 12.69 -9.69
C TYR A 85 -17.99 12.04 -8.73
N SER A 86 -18.13 12.37 -7.46
CA SER A 86 -17.39 13.21 -6.51
C SER A 86 -18.07 12.95 -5.16
N SER A 87 -17.34 13.14 -4.06
CA SER A 87 -17.89 13.27 -2.71
C SER A 87 -18.78 14.51 -2.57
N ASP A 88 -19.80 14.44 -1.70
CA ASP A 88 -19.95 15.28 -0.49
C ASP A 88 -21.37 15.23 0.12
N PHE A 89 -21.42 15.49 1.44
CA PHE A 89 -22.55 15.89 2.32
C PHE A 89 -23.28 14.84 3.19
N ALA A 90 -22.76 14.72 4.42
CA ALA A 90 -23.35 14.96 5.75
C ALA A 90 -24.89 14.99 6.00
N ASP A 91 -25.19 14.54 7.23
CA ASP A 91 -26.33 14.81 8.13
C ASP A 91 -27.71 14.19 7.80
N ASP A 92 -28.19 13.28 8.66
CA ASP A 92 -29.34 13.58 9.52
C ASP A 92 -29.55 12.55 10.66
N LEU A 93 -29.93 13.08 11.82
CA LEU A 93 -30.32 12.38 13.04
C LEU A 93 -31.84 12.12 13.08
N ASN A 94 -32.21 11.22 14.00
CA ASN A 94 -33.47 11.09 14.75
C ASN A 94 -34.56 10.06 14.33
N ASP A 95 -34.73 9.14 15.29
CA ASP A 95 -35.93 8.82 16.08
C ASP A 95 -37.13 8.04 15.49
N ASP A 96 -37.37 6.94 16.20
CA ASP A 96 -38.63 6.51 16.83
C ASP A 96 -39.70 5.69 16.09
N ASP A 97 -40.32 4.87 16.95
CA ASP A 97 -41.59 4.14 16.92
C ASP A 97 -41.60 2.74 16.26
N HIS A 98 -41.69 1.65 17.03
CA HIS A 98 -42.82 1.09 17.82
C HIS A 98 -43.78 0.22 16.99
N ASP A 99 -43.89 -1.07 17.36
CA ASP A 99 -45.06 -1.98 17.19
C ASP A 99 -44.68 -3.39 17.73
N ILE A 100 -44.80 -3.71 19.03
CA ILE A 100 -45.95 -4.20 19.85
C ILE A 100 -46.58 -5.57 19.47
N TRP A 101 -46.75 -6.41 20.52
CA TRP A 101 -47.68 -7.55 20.78
C TRP A 101 -47.20 -8.95 20.35
N ASN A 102 -47.27 -10.05 21.12
CA ASN A 102 -48.05 -10.45 22.31
C ASN A 102 -47.43 -11.71 22.94
N ASP A 103 -47.44 -11.82 24.28
CA ASP A 103 -47.43 -13.10 25.03
C ASP A 103 -48.86 -13.66 25.11
N PRO A 104 -49.02 -14.98 25.32
CA PRO A 104 -49.44 -15.47 26.64
C PRO A 104 -48.75 -16.80 27.02
N ASP A 105 -48.49 -17.16 28.28
CA ASP A 105 -49.45 -17.48 29.34
C ASP A 105 -48.78 -17.49 30.73
N GLU A 106 -49.57 -17.13 31.74
CA GLU A 106 -49.28 -17.18 33.17
C GLU A 106 -49.34 -18.61 33.76
N GLU A 107 -48.43 -18.95 34.68
CA GLU A 107 -48.78 -19.75 35.85
C GLU A 107 -48.14 -19.18 37.13
N VAL A 108 -49.00 -18.85 38.09
CA VAL A 108 -48.72 -18.28 39.41
C VAL A 108 -48.53 -19.40 40.44
N LEU A 109 -47.41 -19.43 41.18
CA LEU A 109 -47.33 -20.26 42.39
C LEU A 109 -46.34 -19.75 43.47
N TRP A 110 -46.88 -18.90 44.35
CA TRP A 110 -46.61 -18.64 45.78
C TRP A 110 -45.20 -18.32 46.32
N ASP A 111 -45.08 -17.08 46.80
CA ASP A 111 -44.12 -16.61 47.80
C ASP A 111 -44.05 -17.50 49.05
N LYS A 112 -42.84 -17.90 49.42
CA LYS A 112 -42.48 -18.29 50.79
C LYS A 112 -41.36 -17.37 51.30
N PRO A 113 -41.41 -16.93 52.56
CA PRO A 113 -40.45 -15.96 53.10
C PRO A 113 -39.04 -16.56 53.14
N GLN A 114 -38.08 -15.79 52.63
CA GLN A 114 -36.66 -16.10 52.70
C GLN A 114 -36.21 -16.26 54.16
N LYS A 115 -35.59 -17.40 54.46
CA LYS A 115 -34.83 -17.63 55.69
C LYS A 115 -33.40 -17.19 55.39
N GLU A 116 -32.84 -16.29 56.19
CA GLU A 116 -31.43 -15.88 56.07
C GLU A 116 -30.53 -17.12 56.06
N PRO A 117 -29.59 -17.25 55.10
CA PRO A 117 -28.68 -18.37 55.09
C PRO A 117 -27.70 -18.22 56.27
N GLU A 118 -27.68 -19.23 57.14
CA GLU A 118 -26.64 -19.38 58.17
C GLU A 118 -25.27 -19.41 57.47
N GLU A 119 -24.36 -18.53 57.90
CA GLU A 119 -22.97 -18.47 57.42
C GLU A 119 -22.26 -19.79 57.71
N THR A 120 -22.25 -20.69 56.73
CA THR A 120 -21.32 -21.81 56.71
C THR A 120 -19.93 -21.26 56.35
N PRO A 121 -18.87 -21.63 57.08
CA PRO A 121 -17.53 -21.14 56.77
C PRO A 121 -17.12 -21.72 55.41
N VAL A 122 -17.13 -20.88 54.39
CA VAL A 122 -16.55 -21.21 53.08
C VAL A 122 -15.04 -21.25 53.29
N ALA A 123 -14.47 -22.45 53.26
CA ALA A 123 -13.02 -22.60 53.30
C ALA A 123 -12.45 -22.07 51.97
N TYR A 124 -11.84 -20.89 52.01
CA TYR A 124 -11.06 -20.37 50.89
C TYR A 124 -9.78 -21.20 50.76
N LEU A 125 -9.71 -22.04 49.73
CA LEU A 125 -8.46 -22.65 49.29
C LEU A 125 -7.58 -21.55 48.70
N THR A 126 -6.69 -20.98 49.50
CA THR A 126 -5.64 -20.09 49.01
C THR A 126 -4.55 -20.94 48.36
N PHE A 127 -4.59 -21.08 47.04
CA PHE A 127 -3.46 -21.62 46.29
C PHE A 127 -2.40 -20.51 46.22
N SER A 128 -1.23 -20.74 46.83
CA SER A 128 -0.07 -19.86 46.63
C SER A 128 0.55 -20.25 45.30
N VAL A 129 0.22 -19.54 44.21
CA VAL A 129 0.98 -19.67 42.97
C VAL A 129 2.37 -19.14 43.25
N GLU A 130 3.37 -20.00 43.16
CA GLU A 130 4.77 -19.57 43.20
C GLU A 130 4.99 -18.58 42.07
N SER A 131 5.54 -17.40 42.39
CA SER A 131 5.82 -16.39 41.37
C SER A 131 6.87 -16.91 40.39
N GLN A 132 6.83 -16.40 39.15
CA GLN A 132 7.79 -16.77 38.12
C GLN A 132 9.24 -16.54 38.59
N GLU A 133 9.49 -15.41 39.28
CA GLU A 133 10.81 -15.10 39.84
C GLU A 133 11.27 -16.09 40.89
N GLU A 134 10.39 -16.52 41.80
CA GLU A 134 10.71 -17.54 42.81
C GLU A 134 11.05 -18.88 42.15
N ARG A 135 10.28 -19.29 41.12
CA ARG A 135 10.51 -20.53 40.37
C ARG A 135 11.89 -20.56 39.74
N TYR A 136 12.34 -19.47 39.13
CA TYR A 136 13.64 -19.41 38.47
C TYR A 136 14.79 -19.10 39.44
N ALA A 137 14.54 -18.37 40.53
CA ALA A 137 15.53 -18.15 41.59
C ALA A 137 15.98 -19.48 42.22
N LYS A 138 15.06 -20.44 42.41
CA LYS A 138 15.38 -21.82 42.83
C LYS A 138 16.30 -22.56 41.84
N GLN A 139 16.29 -22.15 40.58
CA GLN A 139 17.14 -22.70 39.51
C GLN A 139 18.46 -21.91 39.35
N GLY A 140 18.70 -20.90 40.18
CA GLY A 140 19.90 -20.07 40.14
C GLY A 140 19.85 -18.89 39.16
N ILE A 141 18.68 -18.55 38.63
CA ILE A 141 18.48 -17.40 37.74
C ILE A 141 17.74 -16.32 38.52
N ARG A 142 18.41 -15.20 38.82
CA ARG A 142 17.82 -14.10 39.58
C ARG A 142 17.69 -12.85 38.72
N ARG A 143 16.59 -12.12 38.86
CA ARG A 143 16.32 -10.90 38.09
C ARG A 143 17.42 -9.84 38.20
N GLU A 144 18.04 -9.73 39.37
CA GLU A 144 19.13 -8.81 39.71
C GLU A 144 20.44 -9.05 38.94
N ASP A 145 20.65 -10.25 38.39
CA ASP A 145 21.86 -10.62 37.65
C ASP A 145 21.82 -10.13 36.19
N TYR A 146 20.69 -9.60 35.73
CA TYR A 146 20.43 -9.24 34.34
C TYR A 146 20.16 -7.73 34.17
N PRO A 147 20.76 -7.08 33.14
CA PRO A 147 20.68 -5.64 32.97
C PRO A 147 19.27 -5.13 32.65
N ASN A 148 18.42 -5.95 32.02
CA ASN A 148 17.07 -5.57 31.60
C ASN A 148 16.12 -6.78 31.64
N GLN A 149 14.82 -6.54 31.44
CA GLN A 149 13.81 -7.59 31.55
C GLN A 149 13.99 -8.62 30.43
N ARG A 150 14.28 -8.16 29.21
CA ARG A 150 14.49 -9.01 28.03
C ARG A 150 15.58 -10.07 28.21
N THR A 151 16.73 -9.69 28.77
CA THR A 151 17.83 -10.63 29.03
C THR A 151 17.51 -11.59 30.18
N TYR A 152 16.75 -11.14 31.18
CA TYR A 152 16.23 -12.03 32.22
C TYR A 152 15.26 -13.06 31.65
N ASP A 153 14.27 -12.62 30.87
CA ASP A 153 13.27 -13.49 30.24
C ASP A 153 13.93 -14.51 29.32
N ALA A 154 14.94 -14.08 28.53
CA ALA A 154 15.72 -14.97 27.69
C ALA A 154 16.46 -16.06 28.49
N ALA A 155 16.95 -15.75 29.69
CA ALA A 155 17.59 -16.75 30.55
C ALA A 155 16.59 -17.75 31.13
N CYS A 156 15.44 -17.25 31.59
CA CYS A 156 14.34 -18.07 32.09
C CYS A 156 13.84 -19.05 31.02
N GLU A 157 13.54 -18.55 29.82
CA GLU A 157 13.07 -19.40 28.72
C GLU A 157 14.13 -20.37 28.23
N LEU A 158 15.41 -19.96 28.20
CA LEU A 158 16.50 -20.88 27.84
C LEU A 158 16.60 -22.05 28.83
N ALA A 159 16.33 -21.81 30.12
CA ALA A 159 16.31 -22.86 31.13
C ALA A 159 15.15 -23.85 30.91
N ASP A 160 13.98 -23.36 30.55
CA ASP A 160 12.81 -24.19 30.27
C ASP A 160 12.96 -24.97 28.95
N LEU A 161 13.48 -24.32 27.90
CA LEU A 161 13.83 -25.00 26.66
C LEU A 161 14.83 -26.13 26.93
N ARG A 162 15.88 -25.91 27.73
CA ARG A 162 16.83 -26.99 28.07
C ARG A 162 16.19 -28.19 28.78
N LYS A 163 15.01 -28.03 29.38
CA LYS A 163 14.24 -29.10 30.02
C LYS A 163 13.15 -29.71 29.13
N GLY A 164 12.92 -29.14 27.94
CA GLY A 164 11.81 -29.52 27.06
C GLY A 164 10.45 -28.98 27.50
N GLU A 165 10.42 -28.02 28.43
CA GLU A 165 9.20 -27.37 28.94
C GLU A 165 8.94 -26.01 28.28
N GLY A 166 9.90 -25.50 27.50
CA GLY A 166 9.82 -24.19 26.85
C GLY A 166 8.88 -24.17 25.64
N TYR A 167 8.25 -23.02 25.42
CA TYR A 167 7.42 -22.79 24.24
C TYR A 167 8.27 -22.80 22.96
N VAL A 168 7.79 -23.50 21.93
CA VAL A 168 8.39 -23.49 20.59
C VAL A 168 7.29 -23.09 19.60
N PRO A 169 7.44 -21.96 18.89
CA PRO A 169 6.49 -21.55 17.86
C PRO A 169 6.33 -22.62 16.78
N GLN A 170 5.13 -22.73 16.20
CA GLN A 170 4.84 -23.73 15.13
C GLN A 170 5.81 -23.64 13.94
N ASN A 171 6.28 -22.43 13.61
CA ASN A 171 7.19 -22.17 12.50
C ASN A 171 8.68 -22.20 12.89
N SER A 172 9.00 -22.59 14.12
CA SER A 172 10.38 -22.65 14.62
C SER A 172 10.76 -24.06 15.08
N THR A 173 12.02 -24.23 15.45
CA THR A 173 12.52 -25.47 16.05
C THR A 173 13.06 -25.18 17.43
N HIS A 174 13.01 -26.17 18.31
CA HIS A 174 13.54 -26.07 19.66
C HIS A 174 15.01 -25.58 19.67
N GLN A 175 15.81 -26.04 18.71
CA GLN A 175 17.21 -25.60 18.55
C GLN A 175 17.31 -24.12 18.17
N LYS A 176 16.48 -23.64 17.23
CA LYS A 176 16.45 -22.22 16.82
C LYS A 176 16.05 -21.31 17.97
N GLU A 177 15.04 -21.70 18.75
CA GLU A 177 14.62 -20.91 19.92
C GLU A 177 15.72 -20.85 20.98
N MET A 178 16.43 -21.97 21.23
CA MET A 178 17.59 -21.97 22.13
C MET A 178 18.72 -21.08 21.62
N GLU A 179 19.05 -21.14 20.33
CA GLU A 179 20.08 -20.29 19.70
C GLU A 179 19.72 -18.81 19.80
N LYS A 180 18.44 -18.46 19.58
CA LYS A 180 17.93 -17.09 19.74
C LYS A 180 18.13 -16.57 21.16
N ARG A 181 17.71 -17.32 22.20
CA ARG A 181 17.89 -16.88 23.60
C ARG A 181 19.37 -16.82 23.98
N GLN A 182 20.18 -17.76 23.49
CA GLN A 182 21.63 -17.72 23.70
C GLN A 182 22.25 -16.48 23.04
N PHE A 183 21.79 -16.10 21.85
CA PHE A 183 22.23 -14.88 21.16
C PHE A 183 21.86 -13.62 21.95
N ILE A 184 20.66 -13.52 22.53
CA ILE A 184 20.28 -12.40 23.42
C ILE A 184 21.22 -12.30 24.63
N LEU A 185 21.58 -13.42 25.24
CA LEU A 185 22.39 -13.44 26.47
C LEU A 185 23.88 -13.22 26.26
N SER A 186 24.42 -13.62 25.11
CA SER A 186 25.87 -13.71 24.88
C SER A 186 26.35 -13.06 23.58
N GLY A 187 25.44 -12.55 22.77
CA GLY A 187 25.77 -11.79 21.57
C GLY A 187 26.35 -10.44 21.97
N GLY A 188 27.65 -10.26 21.72
CA GLY A 188 28.36 -9.01 22.00
C GLY A 188 28.14 -7.91 20.96
N CYS A 189 27.14 -8.02 20.09
CA CYS A 189 26.84 -7.06 19.02
C CYS A 189 25.59 -6.23 19.32
N VAL A 190 25.42 -5.11 18.60
CA VAL A 190 24.26 -4.21 18.75
C VAL A 190 22.95 -4.97 18.54
N ALA A 191 22.85 -5.78 17.48
CA ALA A 191 21.63 -6.55 17.20
C ALA A 191 21.19 -7.42 18.39
N ALA A 192 22.13 -8.15 19.02
CA ALA A 192 21.82 -8.98 20.18
C ALA A 192 21.30 -8.18 21.37
N GLN A 193 21.80 -6.95 21.56
CA GLN A 193 21.35 -6.09 22.64
C GLN A 193 19.88 -5.70 22.49
N TYR A 194 19.35 -5.56 21.27
CA TYR A 194 17.97 -5.12 21.03
C TYR A 194 17.04 -6.23 20.52
N LEU A 195 17.48 -7.49 20.52
CA LEU A 195 16.64 -8.62 20.11
C LEU A 195 15.73 -9.09 21.24
N THR A 196 14.42 -9.08 21.00
CA THR A 196 13.42 -9.61 21.92
C THR A 196 13.21 -11.11 21.75
N VAL A 197 12.63 -11.70 22.80
CA VAL A 197 12.31 -13.12 22.88
C VAL A 197 11.22 -13.51 21.86
N SER A 198 10.20 -12.67 21.68
CA SER A 198 9.01 -12.94 20.87
C SER A 198 8.89 -12.08 19.60
N CYS A 199 9.25 -10.80 19.65
CA CYS A 199 8.82 -9.78 18.67
C CYS A 199 9.94 -9.18 17.78
N GLY A 200 11.05 -9.91 17.58
CA GLY A 200 12.17 -9.41 16.76
C GLY A 200 12.96 -8.26 17.42
N PHE A 201 13.48 -7.33 16.62
CA PHE A 201 14.36 -6.26 17.10
C PHE A 201 13.60 -4.99 17.53
N LEU A 202 14.05 -4.35 18.61
CA LEU A 202 13.58 -3.04 19.07
C LEU A 202 14.32 -1.91 18.36
N TYR A 203 13.95 -1.62 17.11
CA TYR A 203 14.62 -0.60 16.32
C TYR A 203 14.50 0.80 16.94
N ALA A 204 13.32 1.19 17.44
CA ALA A 204 13.11 2.50 18.02
C ALA A 204 13.95 2.72 19.29
N GLN A 205 14.00 1.73 20.19
CA GLN A 205 14.90 1.79 21.34
C GLN A 205 16.38 1.84 20.94
N ALA A 206 16.79 1.05 19.94
CA ALA A 206 18.16 1.06 19.44
C ALA A 206 18.57 2.42 18.88
N VAL A 207 17.69 3.04 18.10
CA VAL A 207 17.91 4.37 17.52
C VAL A 207 17.95 5.44 18.60
N LYS A 208 17.03 5.39 19.57
CA LYS A 208 16.97 6.31 20.72
C LYS A 208 18.25 6.32 21.56
N GLU A 209 18.89 5.18 21.75
CA GLU A 209 20.11 5.09 22.56
C GLU A 209 21.39 5.46 21.79
N ASN A 210 21.39 5.33 20.45
CA ASN A 210 22.57 5.52 19.62
C ASN A 210 22.60 6.86 18.87
N PHE A 211 21.48 7.58 18.81
CA PHE A 211 21.36 8.85 18.09
C PHE A 211 20.72 9.95 18.96
N GLN A 212 21.07 11.20 18.66
CA GLN A 212 20.35 12.36 19.20
C GLN A 212 19.15 12.61 18.30
N LEU A 213 17.94 12.37 18.83
CA LEU A 213 16.72 12.43 18.04
C LEU A 213 15.99 13.76 18.23
N PRO A 214 15.40 14.32 17.15
CA PRO A 214 14.50 15.47 17.23
C PRO A 214 13.10 15.09 17.73
N ILE A 215 12.76 13.79 17.73
CA ILE A 215 11.47 13.23 18.10
C ILE A 215 11.52 12.51 19.46
N GLU A 216 10.39 12.49 20.16
CA GLU A 216 10.23 11.72 21.40
C GLU A 216 9.78 10.30 21.11
N LEU A 217 10.54 9.30 21.57
CA LEU A 217 10.19 7.89 21.42
C LEU A 217 9.87 7.26 22.78
N PRO A 218 8.89 6.34 22.87
CA PRO A 218 8.62 5.58 24.09
C PRO A 218 9.85 4.76 24.51
N HIS A 219 9.86 4.30 25.76
CA HIS A 219 10.87 3.34 26.22
C HIS A 219 10.37 1.92 25.93
N GLU A 220 11.18 1.13 25.24
CA GLU A 220 10.86 -0.26 24.88
C GLU A 220 11.88 -1.21 25.51
N ASP A 221 11.44 -2.36 26.01
CA ASP A 221 12.34 -3.38 26.55
C ASP A 221 11.95 -4.80 26.12
N THR A 222 10.73 -5.24 26.40
CA THR A 222 10.29 -6.60 26.04
C THR A 222 9.59 -6.66 24.69
N GLU A 223 8.90 -5.59 24.30
CA GLU A 223 8.05 -5.53 23.11
C GLU A 223 8.23 -4.19 22.37
N PRO A 224 8.16 -4.18 21.03
CA PRO A 224 8.16 -2.95 20.25
C PRO A 224 6.81 -2.23 20.41
N VAL A 225 6.87 -0.92 20.64
CA VAL A 225 5.69 -0.05 20.70
C VAL A 225 5.60 0.81 19.45
N THR A 226 6.75 1.17 18.88
CA THR A 226 6.89 2.03 17.71
C THR A 226 7.19 1.17 16.49
N HIS A 227 6.37 1.31 15.45
CA HIS A 227 6.65 0.66 14.17
C HIS A 227 7.83 1.31 13.46
N LEU A 228 8.60 0.51 12.72
CA LEU A 228 9.78 0.99 12.00
C LEU A 228 9.40 2.05 10.97
N ASP A 229 8.28 1.87 10.27
CA ASP A 229 7.79 2.80 9.25
C ASP A 229 7.44 4.15 9.86
N ASP A 230 6.70 4.17 10.96
CA ASP A 230 6.33 5.39 11.69
C ASP A 230 7.57 6.11 12.21
N LEU A 231 8.54 5.37 12.78
CA LEU A 231 9.82 5.91 13.21
C LEU A 231 10.54 6.66 12.06
N PHE A 232 10.59 6.05 10.87
CA PHE A 232 11.27 6.68 9.74
C PHE A 232 10.48 7.85 9.15
N LEU A 233 9.15 7.77 9.10
CA LEU A 233 8.32 8.87 8.62
C LEU A 233 8.46 10.10 9.54
N ASP A 234 8.30 9.92 10.85
CA ASP A 234 8.43 11.01 11.82
C ASP A 234 9.86 11.59 11.82
N LEU A 235 10.88 10.72 11.73
CA LEU A 235 12.27 11.18 11.69
C LEU A 235 12.60 11.91 10.38
N ALA A 236 12.04 11.47 9.25
CA ALA A 236 12.27 12.09 7.95
C ALA A 236 11.56 13.45 7.83
N GLU A 237 10.40 13.63 8.45
CA GLU A 237 9.71 14.93 8.50
C GLU A 237 10.53 15.99 9.26
N GLU A 238 11.19 15.60 10.36
CA GLU A 238 11.99 16.52 11.19
C GLU A 238 13.44 16.68 10.69
N ASP A 239 14.10 15.59 10.32
CA ASP A 239 15.48 15.57 9.81
C ASP A 239 15.70 14.44 8.79
N PRO A 240 15.46 14.71 7.49
CA PRO A 240 15.67 13.73 6.42
C PRO A 240 17.08 13.14 6.37
N ALA A 241 18.10 13.93 6.68
CA ALA A 241 19.49 13.50 6.63
C ALA A 241 19.81 12.54 7.78
N LEU A 242 19.29 12.81 8.97
CA LEU A 242 19.39 11.90 10.11
C LEU A 242 18.63 10.60 9.82
N ALA A 243 17.43 10.67 9.23
CA ALA A 243 16.66 9.49 8.86
C ALA A 243 17.45 8.56 7.93
N VAL A 244 18.03 9.07 6.84
CA VAL A 244 18.87 8.24 5.94
C VAL A 244 20.08 7.65 6.66
N ARG A 245 20.74 8.42 7.54
CA ARG A 245 21.89 7.93 8.33
C ARG A 245 21.49 6.82 9.30
N VAL A 246 20.33 6.96 9.95
CA VAL A 246 19.77 5.94 10.84
C VAL A 246 19.45 4.68 10.03
N TRP A 247 18.87 4.82 8.84
CA TRP A 247 18.57 3.69 7.96
C TRP A 247 19.83 2.91 7.58
N ALA A 248 20.87 3.61 7.12
CA ALA A 248 22.15 3.01 6.78
C ALA A 248 22.78 2.28 7.97
N TRP A 249 22.65 2.83 9.18
CA TRP A 249 23.11 2.19 10.41
C TRP A 249 22.30 0.94 10.76
N ILE A 250 20.96 0.98 10.65
CA ILE A 250 20.11 -0.19 10.91
C ILE A 250 20.48 -1.34 9.96
N VAL A 251 20.59 -1.06 8.65
CA VAL A 251 20.97 -2.06 7.65
C VAL A 251 22.33 -2.68 7.99
N LYS A 252 23.29 -1.88 8.47
CA LYS A 252 24.62 -2.37 8.84
C LYS A 252 24.61 -3.24 10.10
N GLU A 253 23.96 -2.80 11.18
CA GLU A 253 24.04 -3.47 12.49
C GLU A 253 23.10 -4.67 12.59
N PHE A 254 21.91 -4.59 11.96
CA PHE A 254 20.87 -5.61 12.06
C PHE A 254 20.77 -6.48 10.81
N GLY A 255 21.12 -5.95 9.63
CA GLY A 255 21.01 -6.66 8.36
C GLY A 255 21.69 -8.04 8.30
N PRO A 256 22.84 -8.28 8.97
CA PRO A 256 23.46 -9.61 9.03
C PRO A 256 22.67 -10.68 9.81
N TYR A 257 21.57 -10.32 10.47
CA TYR A 257 20.79 -11.21 11.34
C TYR A 257 19.31 -11.36 10.91
N PRO A 258 19.01 -11.63 9.63
CA PRO A 258 17.63 -11.68 9.14
C PRO A 258 16.83 -12.82 9.77
N GLN A 259 17.47 -13.89 10.25
CA GLN A 259 16.82 -15.01 10.93
C GLN A 259 16.17 -14.65 12.27
N HIS A 260 16.46 -13.46 12.80
CA HIS A 260 15.89 -12.95 14.05
C HIS A 260 14.90 -11.80 13.82
N MET A 261 14.69 -11.40 12.57
CA MET A 261 13.67 -10.42 12.19
C MET A 261 12.32 -11.12 12.13
N ASP A 262 11.27 -10.38 12.48
CA ASP A 262 9.89 -10.82 12.26
C ASP A 262 9.46 -10.36 10.85
N ASP A 263 8.78 -11.23 10.10
CA ASP A 263 8.56 -11.12 8.64
C ASP A 263 7.86 -9.82 8.22
N ILE A 264 7.19 -9.14 9.14
CA ILE A 264 6.36 -7.95 8.89
C ILE A 264 7.19 -6.65 8.96
N TRP A 265 8.38 -6.65 9.59
CA TRP A 265 9.05 -5.41 10.03
C TRP A 265 10.51 -5.28 9.55
N MET A 266 10.77 -5.63 8.30
CA MET A 266 12.11 -5.62 7.75
C MET A 266 12.56 -4.20 7.30
N PRO A 267 13.77 -3.74 7.67
CA PRO A 267 14.34 -2.44 7.27
C PRO A 267 14.75 -2.38 5.79
N PHE A 268 14.24 -3.29 4.96
CA PHE A 268 14.57 -3.46 3.56
C PHE A 268 13.42 -2.97 2.68
N ASN A 269 12.52 -3.88 2.26
CA ASN A 269 11.44 -3.58 1.33
C ASN A 269 10.36 -2.67 1.92
N GLY A 270 10.06 -2.76 3.22
CA GLY A 270 9.05 -1.91 3.86
C GLY A 270 9.29 -0.42 3.60
N LEU A 271 10.54 0.03 3.83
CA LEU A 271 10.94 1.42 3.60
C LEU A 271 11.18 1.75 2.11
N LEU A 272 11.62 0.76 1.31
CA LEU A 272 11.81 0.97 -0.12
C LEU A 272 10.49 1.22 -0.87
N CYS A 273 9.40 0.57 -0.45
CA CYS A 273 8.08 0.71 -1.07
C CYS A 273 7.37 2.03 -0.73
N MET A 274 7.74 2.69 0.36
CA MET A 274 7.08 3.93 0.83
C MET A 274 7.72 5.21 0.29
N THR A 275 8.45 5.14 -0.83
CA THR A 275 9.17 6.31 -1.39
C THR A 275 8.31 7.56 -1.46
N ASP A 276 7.07 7.44 -1.93
CA ASP A 276 6.10 8.53 -2.11
C ASP A 276 5.59 9.17 -0.82
N ARG A 277 5.71 8.48 0.32
CA ARG A 277 5.29 8.96 1.64
C ARG A 277 6.34 9.83 2.32
N PHE A 278 7.61 9.70 1.92
CA PHE A 278 8.69 10.49 2.51
C PHE A 278 8.77 11.90 1.91
N PRO A 279 9.29 12.88 2.66
CA PRO A 279 9.58 14.21 2.13
C PRO A 279 10.50 14.15 0.89
N PRO A 280 10.35 15.04 -0.10
CA PRO A 280 11.18 15.04 -1.31
C PRO A 280 12.69 15.11 -1.04
N GLU A 281 13.10 15.83 0.01
CA GLU A 281 14.49 15.94 0.45
C GLU A 281 15.05 14.59 0.91
N PHE A 282 14.22 13.74 1.54
CA PHE A 282 14.63 12.41 1.97
C PHE A 282 15.00 11.53 0.77
N GLN A 283 14.19 11.54 -0.29
CA GLN A 283 14.47 10.76 -1.50
C GLN A 283 15.79 11.17 -2.15
N GLU A 284 16.07 12.48 -2.22
CA GLU A 284 17.33 13.00 -2.74
C GLU A 284 18.53 12.46 -1.97
N ILE A 285 18.51 12.60 -0.64
CA ILE A 285 19.60 12.18 0.23
C ILE A 285 19.75 10.66 0.21
N ALA A 286 18.65 9.91 0.19
CA ALA A 286 18.66 8.45 0.14
C ALA A 286 19.32 7.93 -1.15
N VAL A 287 18.99 8.51 -2.32
CA VAL A 287 19.64 8.13 -3.59
C VAL A 287 21.14 8.43 -3.55
N GLU A 288 21.52 9.60 -3.01
CA GLU A 288 22.93 9.98 -2.90
C GLU A 288 23.70 9.05 -1.97
N GLU A 289 23.15 8.75 -0.80
CA GLU A 289 23.77 7.86 0.19
C GLU A 289 23.85 6.42 -0.34
N LEU A 290 22.81 5.90 -1.03
CA LEU A 290 22.87 4.58 -1.66
C LEU A 290 23.94 4.50 -2.76
N CYS A 291 24.25 5.60 -3.43
CA CYS A 291 25.32 5.63 -4.42
C CYS A 291 26.71 5.79 -3.76
N ALA A 292 26.82 6.58 -2.70
CA ALA A 292 28.08 6.91 -2.04
C ALA A 292 28.55 5.84 -1.05
N ASN A 293 27.62 5.23 -0.30
CA ASN A 293 27.91 4.32 0.80
C ASN A 293 27.79 2.85 0.35
N GLU A 294 28.94 2.21 0.11
CA GLU A 294 28.99 0.83 -0.35
C GLU A 294 28.35 -0.16 0.62
N ASN A 295 28.54 0.02 1.93
CA ASN A 295 27.96 -0.91 2.92
C ASN A 295 26.44 -0.81 2.95
N PHE A 296 25.91 0.41 2.87
CA PHE A 296 24.47 0.64 2.83
C PHE A 296 23.86 0.04 1.55
N ARG A 297 24.46 0.34 0.39
CA ARG A 297 24.02 -0.24 -0.89
C ARG A 297 24.10 -1.76 -0.91
N ARG A 298 25.21 -2.32 -0.42
CA ARG A 298 25.40 -3.77 -0.41
C ARG A 298 24.38 -4.44 0.51
N GLY A 299 24.21 -3.94 1.74
CA GLY A 299 23.25 -4.49 2.68
C GLY A 299 21.79 -4.36 2.24
N LEU A 300 21.42 -3.22 1.64
CA LEU A 300 20.03 -2.96 1.24
C LEU A 300 19.66 -3.59 -0.10
N LEU A 301 20.58 -3.60 -1.08
CA LEU A 301 20.26 -4.01 -2.45
C LEU A 301 20.91 -5.35 -2.83
N GLU A 302 22.16 -5.60 -2.47
CA GLU A 302 22.90 -6.76 -2.96
C GLU A 302 22.73 -8.01 -2.06
N GLU A 303 22.66 -7.82 -0.74
CA GLU A 303 22.66 -8.87 0.29
C GLU A 303 21.34 -8.93 1.07
N SER A 304 20.33 -8.15 0.67
CA SER A 304 19.02 -8.17 1.32
C SER A 304 18.38 -9.57 1.27
N PRO A 305 17.73 -10.03 2.35
CA PRO A 305 17.07 -11.35 2.42
C PRO A 305 15.93 -11.51 1.41
N GLU A 306 15.42 -10.40 0.88
CA GLU A 306 14.44 -10.36 -0.19
C GLU A 306 14.99 -9.63 -1.40
N PHE A 307 14.35 -9.82 -2.55
CA PHE A 307 14.70 -9.02 -3.73
C PHE A 307 14.24 -7.58 -3.51
N PRO A 308 15.13 -6.57 -3.63
CA PRO A 308 14.84 -5.19 -3.26
C PRO A 308 13.90 -4.51 -4.27
N ASP A 309 12.82 -3.90 -3.80
CA ASP A 309 11.96 -3.03 -4.61
C ASP A 309 12.49 -1.59 -4.68
N VAL A 310 13.64 -1.42 -5.32
CA VAL A 310 14.28 -0.10 -5.48
C VAL A 310 13.66 0.73 -6.63
N GLY A 311 12.52 0.31 -7.18
CA GLY A 311 11.95 0.90 -8.39
C GLY A 311 11.60 2.38 -8.24
N GLY A 312 11.04 2.79 -7.11
CA GLY A 312 10.71 4.18 -6.80
C GLY A 312 11.94 5.10 -6.79
N TYR A 313 13.05 4.68 -6.17
CA TYR A 313 14.30 5.45 -6.14
C TYR A 313 14.99 5.53 -7.51
N ILE A 314 14.91 4.47 -8.32
CA ILE A 314 15.39 4.50 -9.71
C ILE A 314 14.55 5.48 -10.54
N ALA A 315 13.22 5.42 -10.43
CA ALA A 315 12.31 6.32 -11.13
C ALA A 315 12.59 7.78 -10.74
N TYR A 316 12.70 8.08 -9.45
CA TYR A 316 13.08 9.39 -8.95
C TYR A 316 14.42 9.86 -9.53
N ALA A 317 15.45 9.01 -9.54
CA ALA A 317 16.74 9.37 -10.10
C ALA A 317 16.65 9.68 -11.61
N LEU A 318 15.85 8.96 -12.38
CA LEU A 318 15.60 9.26 -13.80
C LEU A 318 14.85 10.59 -13.97
N GLU A 319 13.84 10.87 -13.14
CA GLU A 319 13.09 12.12 -13.17
C GLU A 319 13.97 13.35 -12.83
N GLN A 320 14.94 13.19 -11.94
CA GLN A 320 15.92 14.24 -11.60
C GLN A 320 17.09 14.32 -12.59
N GLY A 321 17.12 13.51 -13.65
CA GLY A 321 18.24 13.43 -14.60
C GLY A 321 19.53 12.84 -14.02
N LYS A 322 19.46 12.18 -12.87
CA LYS A 322 20.55 11.48 -12.16
C LYS A 322 20.75 10.07 -12.74
N GLU A 323 21.02 9.99 -14.05
CA GLU A 323 21.08 8.73 -14.80
C GLU A 323 22.15 7.74 -14.33
N GLU A 324 23.32 8.23 -13.93
CA GLU A 324 24.40 7.38 -13.44
C GLU A 324 24.02 6.71 -12.11
N GLN A 325 23.33 7.43 -11.24
CA GLN A 325 22.77 6.91 -9.99
C GLN A 325 21.69 5.86 -10.28
N ALA A 326 20.74 6.14 -11.17
CA ALA A 326 19.72 5.18 -11.59
C ALA A 326 20.35 3.87 -12.11
N ALA A 327 21.39 3.98 -12.94
CA ALA A 327 22.15 2.84 -13.44
C ALA A 327 22.87 2.07 -12.34
N ALA A 328 23.46 2.77 -11.37
CA ALA A 328 24.16 2.16 -10.24
C ALA A 328 23.21 1.38 -9.33
N LEU A 329 22.05 1.94 -9.00
CA LEU A 329 21.01 1.29 -8.21
C LEU A 329 20.49 0.02 -8.90
N LEU A 330 20.16 0.10 -10.20
CA LEU A 330 19.72 -1.07 -10.95
C LEU A 330 20.78 -2.18 -10.95
N ARG A 331 22.05 -1.85 -11.24
CA ARG A 331 23.13 -2.84 -11.25
C ARG A 331 23.33 -3.50 -9.89
N ALA A 332 23.17 -2.75 -8.80
CA ALA A 332 23.25 -3.29 -7.45
C ALA A 332 22.09 -4.25 -7.17
N ALA A 333 20.85 -3.85 -7.45
CA ALA A 333 19.68 -4.73 -7.29
C ALA A 333 19.80 -6.03 -8.10
N LEU A 334 20.32 -5.98 -9.32
CA LEU A 334 20.52 -7.16 -10.17
C LEU A 334 21.60 -8.14 -9.67
N LYS A 335 22.45 -7.74 -8.72
CA LYS A 335 23.40 -8.67 -8.07
C LYS A 335 22.74 -9.53 -6.99
N ASN A 336 21.55 -9.16 -6.53
CA ASN A 336 20.89 -9.84 -5.44
C ASN A 336 20.55 -11.29 -5.81
N PRO A 337 20.92 -12.29 -4.98
CA PRO A 337 20.71 -13.71 -5.29
C PRO A 337 19.23 -14.12 -5.36
N HIS A 338 18.33 -13.33 -4.75
CA HIS A 338 16.89 -13.57 -4.78
C HIS A 338 16.22 -13.07 -6.07
N GLY A 339 16.95 -12.31 -6.90
CA GLY A 339 16.48 -11.84 -8.20
C GLY A 339 16.35 -12.98 -9.22
N LYS A 340 15.13 -13.26 -9.66
CA LYS A 340 14.86 -14.24 -10.73
C LYS A 340 13.53 -13.97 -11.43
N GLY A 341 13.51 -14.13 -12.75
CA GLY A 341 12.28 -14.19 -13.54
C GLY A 341 11.31 -13.06 -13.25
N THR A 342 10.20 -13.36 -12.55
CA THR A 342 9.13 -12.41 -12.24
C THR A 342 9.60 -11.23 -11.40
N LYS A 343 10.62 -11.40 -10.55
CA LYS A 343 11.16 -10.32 -9.72
C LYS A 343 11.82 -9.19 -10.53
N TYR A 344 12.50 -9.53 -11.62
CA TYR A 344 13.06 -8.52 -12.52
C TYR A 344 11.96 -7.78 -13.29
N GLU A 345 10.91 -8.50 -13.69
CA GLU A 345 9.73 -7.90 -14.32
C GLU A 345 9.00 -6.95 -13.35
N GLU A 346 8.80 -7.37 -12.09
CA GLU A 346 8.22 -6.55 -11.02
C GLU A 346 9.02 -5.27 -10.82
N LEU A 347 10.36 -5.34 -10.81
CA LEU A 347 11.20 -4.14 -10.69
C LEU A 347 11.02 -3.18 -11.87
N VAL A 348 11.01 -3.68 -13.11
CA VAL A 348 10.81 -2.82 -14.30
C VAL A 348 9.42 -2.18 -14.28
N LYS A 349 8.40 -2.93 -13.86
CA LYS A 349 7.05 -2.40 -13.64
C LYS A 349 7.03 -1.35 -12.54
N SER A 350 7.69 -1.60 -11.41
CA SER A 350 7.82 -0.66 -10.29
C SER A 350 8.45 0.66 -10.73
N ILE A 351 9.55 0.62 -11.50
CA ILE A 351 10.16 1.83 -12.09
C ILE A 351 9.14 2.58 -12.96
N SER A 352 8.41 1.87 -13.81
CA SER A 352 7.44 2.47 -14.73
C SER A 352 6.23 3.07 -14.01
N LEU A 353 5.78 2.44 -12.93
CA LEU A 353 4.63 2.90 -12.12
C LEU A 353 4.95 4.19 -11.36
N HIS A 354 6.18 4.34 -10.87
CA HIS A 354 6.58 5.52 -10.11
C HIS A 354 6.94 6.72 -10.99
N MET A 355 7.15 6.55 -12.29
CA MET A 355 7.35 7.67 -13.22
C MET A 355 6.01 8.35 -13.54
N ILE A 356 5.90 9.65 -13.28
CA ILE A 356 4.66 10.40 -13.43
C ILE A 356 4.29 10.56 -14.91
N GLU A 357 3.21 9.90 -15.34
CA GLU A 357 2.78 9.84 -16.75
C GLU A 357 2.48 11.20 -17.39
N TRP A 358 2.11 12.24 -16.63
CA TRP A 358 1.59 13.51 -17.19
C TRP A 358 2.59 14.66 -17.21
N ARG A 359 3.81 14.47 -16.69
CA ARG A 359 4.75 15.58 -16.53
C ARG A 359 5.59 15.82 -17.78
N GLN A 360 6.33 14.82 -18.28
CA GLN A 360 7.47 15.03 -19.20
C GLN A 360 7.89 13.73 -19.93
N PRO A 361 8.24 13.74 -21.25
CA PRO A 361 8.81 12.57 -21.94
C PRO A 361 10.25 12.22 -21.50
N GLU A 362 10.99 13.16 -20.93
CA GLU A 362 12.41 13.04 -20.61
C GLU A 362 12.77 11.84 -19.70
N PRO A 363 12.03 11.53 -18.62
CA PRO A 363 12.34 10.37 -17.77
C PRO A 363 12.14 9.03 -18.50
N TRP A 364 11.16 8.96 -19.41
CA TRP A 364 10.92 7.79 -20.25
C TRP A 364 12.04 7.60 -21.28
N GLU A 365 12.53 8.69 -21.87
CA GLU A 365 13.71 8.68 -22.75
C GLU A 365 14.98 8.25 -21.97
N ALA A 366 15.13 8.71 -20.73
CA ALA A 366 16.22 8.29 -19.83
C ALA A 366 16.14 6.79 -19.50
N MET A 367 14.95 6.26 -19.22
CA MET A 367 14.74 4.82 -19.03
C MET A 367 15.21 4.02 -20.26
N GLU A 368 14.83 4.45 -21.47
CA GLU A 368 15.25 3.80 -22.71
C GLU A 368 16.77 3.82 -22.90
N ARG A 369 17.41 4.95 -22.57
CA ARG A 369 18.85 5.18 -22.71
C ARG A 369 19.69 4.44 -21.67
N VAL A 370 19.20 4.29 -20.44
CA VAL A 370 20.02 3.87 -19.29
C VAL A 370 19.65 2.47 -18.82
N ILE A 371 18.35 2.22 -18.60
CA ILE A 371 17.86 0.99 -17.97
C ILE A 371 17.90 -0.16 -18.98
N PHE A 372 17.36 0.03 -20.18
CA PHE A 372 17.26 -1.05 -21.16
C PHE A 372 18.60 -1.61 -21.63
N PRO A 373 19.67 -0.81 -21.87
CA PRO A 373 20.98 -1.37 -22.20
C PRO A 373 21.58 -2.25 -21.09
N ILE A 374 21.30 -1.93 -19.81
CA ILE A 374 21.74 -2.76 -18.67
C ILE A 374 21.01 -4.10 -18.70
N LEU A 375 19.69 -4.08 -18.92
CA LEU A 375 18.88 -5.29 -19.02
C LEU A 375 19.20 -6.14 -20.25
N GLU A 376 19.56 -5.51 -21.37
CA GLU A 376 19.97 -6.19 -22.60
C GLU A 376 21.27 -6.98 -22.40
N GLY A 377 22.21 -6.44 -21.63
CA GLY A 377 23.44 -7.14 -21.23
C GLY A 377 23.23 -8.21 -20.15
N PHE A 378 22.03 -8.30 -19.55
CA PHE A 378 21.77 -9.17 -18.41
C PHE A 378 21.23 -10.55 -18.85
N PRO A 379 21.87 -11.67 -18.47
CA PRO A 379 21.60 -13.00 -19.03
C PRO A 379 20.37 -13.71 -18.43
N ASP A 380 19.24 -13.03 -18.26
CA ASP A 380 17.97 -13.63 -17.80
C ASP A 380 16.98 -13.85 -18.96
N LYS A 381 16.56 -15.09 -19.19
CA LYS A 381 15.71 -15.46 -20.34
C LYS A 381 14.36 -14.74 -20.36
N ARG A 382 13.74 -14.52 -19.19
CA ARG A 382 12.43 -13.86 -19.11
C ARG A 382 12.56 -12.38 -19.43
N THR A 383 13.55 -11.74 -18.84
CA THR A 383 13.93 -10.34 -19.10
C THR A 383 14.19 -10.12 -20.58
N GLN A 384 15.02 -10.97 -21.22
CA GLN A 384 15.32 -10.87 -22.65
C GLN A 384 14.09 -11.07 -23.55
N ARG A 385 13.13 -11.91 -23.14
CA ARG A 385 11.86 -12.12 -23.86
C ARG A 385 10.93 -10.91 -23.75
N LEU A 386 10.87 -10.27 -22.59
CA LEU A 386 9.97 -9.14 -22.31
C LEU A 386 10.54 -7.78 -22.73
N LEU A 387 11.87 -7.67 -22.84
CA LEU A 387 12.55 -6.42 -23.19
C LEU A 387 12.02 -5.76 -24.48
N PRO A 388 11.72 -6.48 -25.58
CA PRO A 388 11.11 -5.86 -26.77
C PRO A 388 9.74 -5.26 -26.49
N GLN A 389 8.92 -5.91 -25.65
CA GLN A 389 7.58 -5.43 -25.30
C GLN A 389 7.69 -4.15 -24.45
N TRP A 390 8.56 -4.14 -23.44
CA TRP A 390 8.81 -2.94 -22.62
C TRP A 390 9.33 -1.77 -23.45
N ARG A 391 10.23 -2.02 -24.41
CA ARG A 391 10.72 -0.99 -25.35
C ARG A 391 9.58 -0.39 -26.17
N GLU A 392 8.69 -1.23 -26.70
CA GLU A 392 7.54 -0.78 -27.47
C GLU A 392 6.57 0.05 -26.62
N GLU A 393 6.29 -0.39 -25.39
CA GLU A 393 5.44 0.32 -24.43
C GLU A 393 6.00 1.71 -24.08
N VAL A 394 7.29 1.79 -23.74
CA VAL A 394 7.96 3.07 -23.46
C VAL A 394 7.99 3.96 -24.68
N THR A 395 8.24 3.41 -25.88
CA THR A 395 8.21 4.18 -27.14
C THR A 395 6.82 4.77 -27.39
N LYS A 396 5.75 3.98 -27.21
CA LYS A 396 4.36 4.45 -27.35
C LYS A 396 4.04 5.56 -26.34
N ARG A 397 4.49 5.40 -25.09
CA ARG A 397 4.34 6.43 -24.03
C ARG A 397 5.03 7.73 -24.43
N ILE A 398 6.30 7.69 -24.83
CA ILE A 398 7.05 8.87 -25.30
C ILE A 398 6.32 9.55 -26.46
N GLN A 399 5.83 8.78 -27.45
CA GLN A 399 5.07 9.32 -28.58
C GLN A 399 3.75 9.98 -28.16
N GLY A 400 3.06 9.43 -27.16
CA GLY A 400 1.83 10.00 -26.61
C GLY A 400 2.06 11.30 -25.82
N LEU A 401 3.22 11.41 -25.16
CA LEU A 401 3.60 12.58 -24.35
C LEU A 401 4.18 13.73 -25.17
N ARG A 402 4.77 13.43 -26.33
CA ARG A 402 5.16 14.48 -27.26
C ARG A 402 3.91 15.22 -27.70
N PRO A 403 3.88 16.57 -27.62
CA PRO A 403 2.75 17.33 -28.13
C PRO A 403 2.56 16.91 -29.58
N ARG A 404 1.37 16.37 -29.90
CA ARG A 404 1.00 16.09 -31.29
C ARG A 404 1.36 17.35 -32.06
N SER A 405 2.29 17.23 -33.00
CA SER A 405 2.56 18.32 -33.93
C SER A 405 1.22 18.68 -34.50
N VAL A 406 0.69 19.84 -34.11
CA VAL A 406 -0.53 20.37 -34.71
C VAL A 406 -0.19 20.39 -36.18
N PRO A 407 -0.91 19.66 -37.05
CA PRO A 407 -0.64 19.76 -38.48
C PRO A 407 -0.73 21.24 -38.77
N THR A 408 0.38 21.88 -39.13
CA THR A 408 0.36 23.21 -39.72
C THR A 408 -0.44 23.04 -40.98
N TYR A 409 -1.75 23.25 -40.86
CA TYR A 409 -2.65 23.28 -41.98
C TYR A 409 -2.23 24.52 -42.74
N ALA A 410 -1.35 24.34 -43.72
CA ALA A 410 -0.98 25.39 -44.64
C ALA A 410 -2.24 25.69 -45.46
N ASP A 411 -3.07 26.58 -44.94
CA ASP A 411 -4.31 26.98 -45.58
C ASP A 411 -3.94 27.67 -46.90
N PRO A 412 -4.25 27.05 -48.06
CA PRO A 412 -3.83 27.58 -49.37
C PRO A 412 -4.45 28.95 -49.67
N LEU A 413 -5.51 29.33 -48.95
CA LEU A 413 -6.20 30.62 -49.08
C LEU A 413 -5.69 31.69 -48.10
N ALA A 414 -4.82 31.35 -47.14
CA ALA A 414 -4.32 32.30 -46.15
C ALA A 414 -3.63 33.52 -46.77
N LYS A 415 -2.99 33.37 -47.93
CA LYS A 415 -2.30 34.47 -48.65
C LYS A 415 -3.22 35.32 -49.52
N THR A 416 -4.34 34.78 -49.97
CA THR A 416 -5.24 35.43 -50.94
C THR A 416 -6.47 36.05 -50.28
N ASP A 417 -6.89 35.52 -49.12
CA ASP A 417 -8.04 36.02 -48.38
C ASP A 417 -7.72 37.29 -47.57
N ARG A 418 -8.55 38.32 -47.73
CA ARG A 418 -8.46 39.60 -47.02
C ARG A 418 -9.61 39.83 -46.04
N THR A 419 -10.49 38.85 -45.88
CA THR A 419 -11.61 38.90 -44.95
C THR A 419 -11.09 38.92 -43.51
N VAL A 420 -11.71 39.75 -42.67
CA VAL A 420 -11.43 39.80 -41.23
C VAL A 420 -12.53 39.01 -40.53
N TYR A 421 -12.13 38.00 -39.78
CA TYR A 421 -13.00 37.09 -39.04
C TYR A 421 -12.99 37.42 -37.55
N THR A 422 -14.16 37.44 -36.93
CA THR A 422 -14.29 37.61 -35.48
C THR A 422 -14.31 36.24 -34.82
N PHE A 423 -13.36 36.03 -33.91
CA PHE A 423 -13.29 34.87 -33.03
C PHE A 423 -13.63 35.28 -31.60
N CYS A 424 -14.40 34.41 -30.95
CA CYS A 424 -14.91 34.55 -29.60
C CYS A 424 -14.29 33.44 -28.76
N GLY A 425 -13.40 33.82 -27.83
CA GLY A 425 -12.90 32.92 -26.80
C GLY A 425 -13.98 32.76 -25.73
N VAL A 426 -14.41 31.53 -25.49
CA VAL A 426 -15.44 31.20 -24.50
C VAL A 426 -14.87 30.25 -23.45
N ARG A 427 -15.36 30.38 -22.22
CA ARG A 427 -15.05 29.50 -21.10
C ARG A 427 -16.32 28.83 -20.61
N PHE A 428 -16.25 27.53 -20.40
CA PHE A 428 -17.34 26.76 -19.82
C PHE A 428 -17.24 26.80 -18.29
N PRO A 429 -18.37 26.87 -17.54
CA PRO A 429 -18.33 26.94 -16.08
C PRO A 429 -17.57 25.79 -15.41
N GLN A 430 -17.58 24.60 -16.03
CA GLN A 430 -16.94 23.39 -15.50
C GLN A 430 -15.47 23.26 -15.90
N TRP A 431 -14.99 24.00 -16.91
CA TRP A 431 -13.65 23.81 -17.49
C TRP A 431 -12.84 25.11 -17.48
N GLN A 432 -11.58 25.04 -17.04
CA GLN A 432 -10.67 26.20 -16.99
C GLN A 432 -10.11 26.60 -18.37
N ARG A 433 -10.28 25.76 -19.40
CA ARG A 433 -9.73 25.98 -20.74
C ARG A 433 -10.61 26.91 -21.57
N VAL A 434 -9.97 27.79 -22.35
CA VAL A 434 -10.64 28.70 -23.29
C VAL A 434 -10.73 28.04 -24.67
N TYR A 435 -11.92 28.11 -25.28
CA TYR A 435 -12.21 27.57 -26.61
C TYR A 435 -12.61 28.69 -27.56
N TYR A 436 -12.19 28.64 -28.82
CA TYR A 436 -12.47 29.70 -29.77
C TYR A 436 -13.54 29.30 -30.79
N TYR A 437 -14.54 30.15 -30.96
CA TYR A 437 -15.63 30.00 -31.92
C TYR A 437 -15.72 31.22 -32.82
N ARG A 438 -16.18 31.07 -34.06
CA ARG A 438 -16.44 32.20 -34.96
C ARG A 438 -17.81 32.81 -34.68
N THR A 439 -17.92 34.12 -34.87
CA THR A 439 -19.20 34.84 -34.78
C THR A 439 -19.27 35.92 -35.84
N GLU A 440 -20.49 36.19 -36.31
CA GLU A 440 -20.81 37.35 -37.15
C GLU A 440 -21.54 38.44 -36.34
N ASP A 441 -21.90 38.14 -35.08
CA ASP A 441 -22.50 39.12 -34.16
C ASP A 441 -21.40 40.03 -33.60
N GLU A 442 -21.26 41.22 -34.18
CA GLU A 442 -20.32 42.25 -33.73
C GLU A 442 -20.76 42.94 -32.42
N SER A 443 -21.98 42.69 -31.94
CA SER A 443 -22.47 43.30 -30.70
C SER A 443 -22.12 42.50 -29.44
N LEU A 444 -21.41 41.37 -29.57
CA LEU A 444 -20.97 40.57 -28.43
C LEU A 444 -19.84 41.29 -27.69
N THR A 445 -19.83 41.16 -26.37
CA THR A 445 -18.82 41.72 -25.48
C THR A 445 -18.32 40.68 -24.48
N VAL A 446 -17.12 40.90 -23.93
CA VAL A 446 -16.57 40.04 -22.88
C VAL A 446 -17.48 40.07 -21.65
N GLY A 447 -17.82 38.90 -21.12
CA GLY A 447 -18.80 38.68 -20.06
C GLY A 447 -20.19 38.26 -20.55
N ASP A 448 -20.46 38.32 -21.85
CA ASP A 448 -21.74 37.83 -22.40
C ASP A 448 -21.85 36.31 -22.29
N LYS A 449 -23.08 35.82 -22.09
CA LYS A 449 -23.38 34.39 -22.14
C LYS A 449 -23.89 33.99 -23.51
N VAL A 450 -23.21 33.01 -24.13
CA VAL A 450 -23.48 32.54 -25.49
C VAL A 450 -23.72 31.03 -25.50
N LEU A 451 -24.46 30.56 -26.49
CA LEU A 451 -24.65 29.15 -26.78
C LEU A 451 -23.69 28.74 -27.88
N VAL A 452 -22.88 27.72 -27.61
CA VAL A 452 -21.91 27.17 -28.57
C VAL A 452 -22.19 25.68 -28.83
N PRO A 453 -21.80 25.12 -30.00
CA PRO A 453 -22.02 23.71 -30.30
C PRO A 453 -21.22 22.81 -29.35
N GLY A 454 -21.92 22.08 -28.48
CA GLY A 454 -21.38 21.02 -27.62
C GLY A 454 -21.74 19.62 -28.11
N ARG A 455 -21.28 18.59 -27.39
CA ARG A 455 -21.52 17.17 -27.74
C ARG A 455 -23.00 16.82 -27.74
N ASP A 456 -23.74 17.31 -26.74
CA ASP A 456 -25.15 16.99 -26.50
C ASP A 456 -26.10 18.11 -26.94
N GLY A 457 -25.60 19.09 -27.73
CA GLY A 457 -26.36 20.22 -28.24
C GLY A 457 -25.79 21.60 -27.86
N PRO A 458 -26.54 22.70 -28.08
CA PRO A 458 -26.11 24.05 -27.73
C PRO A 458 -25.83 24.18 -26.24
N THR A 459 -24.57 24.45 -25.88
CA THR A 459 -24.07 24.50 -24.51
C THR A 459 -23.77 25.95 -24.11
N PRO A 460 -24.20 26.41 -22.93
CA PRO A 460 -23.92 27.76 -22.46
C PRO A 460 -22.46 27.93 -22.06
N ALA A 461 -21.84 29.01 -22.53
CA ALA A 461 -20.48 29.42 -22.21
C ALA A 461 -20.40 30.94 -22.05
N GLU A 462 -19.41 31.40 -21.28
CA GLU A 462 -19.15 32.83 -21.06
C GLU A 462 -18.06 33.33 -22.00
N VAL A 463 -18.28 34.46 -22.66
CA VAL A 463 -17.28 35.10 -23.52
C VAL A 463 -16.17 35.71 -22.66
N VAL A 464 -14.93 35.26 -22.87
CA VAL A 464 -13.75 35.74 -22.14
C VAL A 464 -12.81 36.57 -23.02
N SER A 465 -12.85 36.40 -24.34
CA SER A 465 -12.12 37.25 -25.29
C SER A 465 -12.86 37.38 -26.62
N ILE A 466 -12.68 38.53 -27.28
CA ILE A 466 -13.16 38.75 -28.65
C ILE A 466 -12.00 39.31 -29.45
N GLU A 467 -11.63 38.61 -30.50
CA GLU A 467 -10.43 38.87 -31.29
C GLU A 467 -10.79 38.90 -32.78
N LYS A 468 -10.23 39.86 -33.52
CA LYS A 468 -10.40 39.96 -34.97
C LYS A 468 -9.13 39.47 -35.66
N HIS A 469 -9.26 38.43 -36.46
CA HIS A 469 -8.17 37.74 -37.12
C HIS A 469 -8.34 37.70 -38.62
N ARG A 470 -7.22 37.77 -39.35
CA ARG A 470 -7.20 37.37 -40.75
C ARG A 470 -6.95 35.87 -40.83
N ARG A 471 -7.19 35.27 -41.99
CA ARG A 471 -7.10 33.82 -42.19
C ARG A 471 -5.71 33.24 -41.87
N ASP A 472 -4.66 34.04 -42.04
CA ASP A 472 -3.26 33.73 -41.71
C ASP A 472 -2.93 33.87 -40.21
N THR A 473 -3.69 34.66 -39.46
CA THR A 473 -3.48 34.90 -38.01
C THR A 473 -4.51 34.20 -37.12
N ALA A 474 -5.49 33.52 -37.72
CA ALA A 474 -6.58 32.90 -36.99
C ALA A 474 -6.10 31.76 -36.07
N PRO A 475 -6.64 31.65 -34.84
CA PRO A 475 -6.26 30.61 -33.89
C PRO A 475 -6.65 29.19 -34.35
N TYR A 476 -7.63 29.10 -35.26
CA TYR A 476 -8.08 27.86 -35.88
C TYR A 476 -8.37 28.08 -37.38
N PRO A 477 -8.29 27.04 -38.22
CA PRO A 477 -8.63 27.15 -39.64
C PRO A 477 -10.06 27.67 -39.79
N VAL A 478 -10.20 28.78 -40.52
CA VAL A 478 -11.44 29.55 -40.66
C VAL A 478 -12.62 28.69 -41.10
N ASP A 479 -12.40 27.77 -42.03
CA ASP A 479 -13.44 26.90 -42.59
C ASP A 479 -13.83 25.73 -41.67
N ARG A 480 -13.01 25.42 -40.67
CA ARG A 480 -13.24 24.34 -39.69
C ARG A 480 -13.68 24.86 -38.32
N ALA A 481 -13.54 26.16 -38.10
CA ALA A 481 -13.93 26.78 -36.84
C ALA A 481 -15.46 26.75 -36.68
N LYS A 482 -15.91 26.26 -35.52
CA LYS A 482 -17.33 26.21 -35.16
C LYS A 482 -17.87 27.61 -34.89
N PHE A 483 -19.15 27.84 -35.18
CA PHE A 483 -19.80 29.12 -34.96
C PHE A 483 -20.55 29.18 -33.63
N VAL A 484 -20.64 30.36 -33.04
CA VAL A 484 -21.57 30.65 -31.94
C VAL A 484 -23.00 30.48 -32.47
N VAL A 485 -23.83 29.71 -31.75
CA VAL A 485 -25.20 29.38 -32.15
C VAL A 485 -26.16 30.54 -31.87
N GLY A 486 -25.93 31.27 -30.78
CA GLY A 486 -26.74 32.43 -30.40
C GLY A 486 -26.42 32.92 -29.00
N ARG A 487 -27.09 33.99 -28.56
CA ARG A 487 -26.98 34.49 -27.18
C ARG A 487 -27.87 33.68 -26.26
N GLN A 488 -27.38 33.41 -25.06
CA GLN A 488 -28.21 32.81 -24.03
C GLN A 488 -29.23 33.86 -23.53
N GLY A 489 -30.51 33.65 -23.84
CA GLY A 489 -31.61 34.53 -23.41
C GLY A 489 -32.26 35.38 -24.51
N SER A 490 -31.77 35.33 -25.75
CA SER A 490 -32.51 35.89 -26.90
C SER A 490 -33.51 34.85 -27.41
N LYS A 491 -34.81 35.19 -27.34
CA LYS A 491 -35.91 34.40 -27.92
C LYS A 491 -35.91 34.46 -29.44
#